data_AF-A0A6L8FAU5-F1
#
_entry.id   AF-A0A6L8FAU5-F1
#
_cell.length_a   1.000
_cell.length_b   1.000
_cell.length_c   1.000
_cell.angle_alpha   90.00
_cell.angle_beta   90.00
_cell.angle_gamma   90.00
#
_symmetry.space_group_name_H-M   'P 1'
#
loop_
_entity.id
_entity.type
_entity.pdbx_description
1 polymer ?
#
loop_
_entity_poly.entity_id
_entity_poly.type
_entity_poly.pdbx_seq_one_letter_code
_entity_poly.pdbx_strand_id
1 'polypeptide(L)'
;MAKRNDWLGDEMLDRMMNVIMGLAEELYVTRDRLQVMERVLESRGALDREEIDNWKPDEGQREKILRDRDAFIQAVLSRALDKPPGEPPE
;
A
#
# COMPACT_ATOMS: atom_id res chain seq x y z
N MET A 1 -10.87 -24.26 25.93
CA MET A 1 -10.55 -23.33 24.82
C MET A 1 -9.18 -23.70 24.30
N ALA A 2 -9.03 -23.97 22.99
CA ALA A 2 -7.74 -24.34 22.43
C ALA A 2 -6.78 -23.16 22.57
N LYS A 3 -5.60 -23.39 23.17
CA LYS A 3 -4.52 -22.39 23.26
C LYS A 3 -4.13 -22.04 21.82
N ARG A 4 -4.36 -20.80 21.40
CA ARG A 4 -3.89 -20.32 20.10
C ARG A 4 -2.37 -20.45 20.13
N ASN A 5 -1.83 -21.35 19.31
CA ASN A 5 -0.39 -21.49 19.19
C ASN A 5 0.07 -20.30 18.37
N ASP A 6 0.72 -19.35 19.01
CA ASP A 6 1.28 -18.19 18.31
C ASP A 6 2.35 -18.70 17.33
N TRP A 7 2.20 -18.40 16.04
CA TRP A 7 2.98 -18.92 14.91
C TRP A 7 4.46 -18.51 15.01
N LEU A 8 4.72 -17.27 15.47
CA LEU A 8 6.05 -16.74 15.75
C LEU A 8 6.43 -16.81 17.24
N GLY A 9 5.61 -17.44 18.07
CA GLY A 9 5.85 -17.56 19.51
C GLY A 9 5.65 -16.25 20.30
N ASP A 10 5.19 -15.18 19.66
CA ASP A 10 4.80 -13.92 20.29
C ASP A 10 3.54 -13.36 19.62
N GLU A 11 2.55 -13.01 20.44
CA GLU A 11 1.25 -12.56 19.98
C GLU A 11 1.29 -11.21 19.22
N MET A 12 2.21 -10.32 19.60
CA MET A 12 2.40 -9.05 18.90
C MET A 12 3.02 -9.28 17.52
N LEU A 13 4.05 -10.14 17.44
CA LEU A 13 4.68 -10.48 16.17
C LEU A 13 3.68 -11.13 15.20
N ASP A 14 2.85 -12.04 15.68
CA ASP A 14 1.79 -12.65 14.88
C ASP A 14 0.76 -11.63 14.37
N ARG A 15 0.33 -10.69 15.23
CA ARG A 15 -0.57 -9.60 14.82
C ARG A 15 0.07 -8.72 13.75
N MET A 16 1.32 -8.31 13.94
CA MET A 16 2.06 -7.53 12.95
C MET A 16 2.17 -8.27 11.62
N MET A 17 2.41 -9.57 11.68
CA MET A 17 2.55 -10.39 10.48
C MET A 17 1.20 -10.56 9.77
N ASN A 18 0.09 -10.73 10.48
CA ASN A 18 -1.23 -10.70 9.87
C ASN A 18 -1.52 -9.37 9.16
N VAL A 19 -1.14 -8.24 9.75
CA VAL A 19 -1.28 -6.91 9.12
C VAL A 19 -0.43 -6.82 7.85
N ILE A 20 0.83 -7.27 7.90
CA ILE A 20 1.72 -7.29 6.72
C ILE A 20 1.16 -8.18 5.61
N MET A 21 0.62 -9.35 5.95
CA MET A 21 -0.03 -10.23 4.97
C MET A 21 -1.25 -9.56 4.31
N GLY A 22 -2.10 -8.90 5.11
CA GLY A 22 -3.23 -8.14 4.57
C GLY A 22 -2.78 -7.01 3.63
N LEU A 23 -1.72 -6.28 3.99
CA LEU A 23 -1.15 -5.25 3.11
C LEU A 23 -0.56 -5.84 1.82
N ALA A 24 0.08 -7.01 1.89
CA ALA A 24 0.60 -7.70 0.72
C ALA A 24 -0.52 -8.16 -0.23
N GLU A 25 -1.65 -8.61 0.31
CA GLU A 25 -2.85 -8.97 -0.46
C GLU A 25 -3.42 -7.74 -1.19
N GLU A 26 -3.63 -6.63 -0.48
CA GLU A 26 -4.13 -5.38 -1.08
C GLU A 26 -3.16 -4.82 -2.14
N LEU A 27 -1.84 -4.95 -1.92
CA LEU A 27 -0.83 -4.58 -2.90
C LEU A 27 -0.93 -5.45 -4.16
N TYR A 28 -1.14 -6.76 -4.00
CA TYR A 28 -1.32 -7.67 -5.12
C TYR A 28 -2.59 -7.35 -5.92
N VAL A 29 -3.72 -7.12 -5.24
CA VAL A 29 -4.99 -6.72 -5.89
C VAL A 29 -4.81 -5.42 -6.68
N THR A 30 -4.10 -4.44 -6.11
CA THR A 30 -3.78 -3.18 -6.80
C THR A 30 -2.93 -3.43 -8.04
N ARG A 31 -1.88 -4.25 -7.94
CA ARG A 31 -1.01 -4.61 -9.06
C ARG A 31 -1.77 -5.34 -10.16
N ASP A 32 -2.61 -6.31 -9.82
CA ASP A 32 -3.44 -7.04 -10.77
C ASP A 32 -4.38 -6.08 -11.52
N ARG A 33 -5.03 -5.18 -10.79
CA ARG A 33 -5.91 -4.17 -11.40
C ARG A 33 -5.17 -3.24 -12.36
N LEU A 34 -3.96 -2.81 -12.04
CA LEU A 34 -3.11 -2.02 -12.94
C LEU A 34 -2.78 -2.80 -14.22
N GLN A 35 -2.39 -4.07 -14.10
CA GLN A 35 -2.12 -4.93 -15.26
C GLN A 35 -3.34 -5.13 -16.15
N VAL A 36 -4.53 -5.30 -15.55
CA VAL A 36 -5.80 -5.37 -16.30
C VAL A 36 -6.07 -4.04 -17.01
N MET A 37 -5.88 -2.91 -16.35
CA MET A 37 -6.06 -1.59 -16.96
C MET A 37 -5.12 -1.39 -18.16
N GLU A 38 -3.84 -1.72 -18.03
CA GLU A 38 -2.87 -1.65 -19.12
C GLU A 38 -3.31 -2.50 -20.33
N ARG A 39 -3.70 -3.76 -20.10
CA ARG A 39 -4.18 -4.66 -21.17
C ARG A 39 -5.44 -4.12 -21.85
N VAL A 40 -6.37 -3.57 -21.08
CA VAL A 40 -7.60 -2.99 -21.63
C VAL A 40 -7.30 -1.75 -22.48
N LEU A 41 -6.41 -0.87 -22.03
CA LEU A 41 -6.03 0.33 -22.77
C LEU A 41 -5.23 0.00 -24.04
N GLU A 42 -4.29 -0.93 -23.95
CA GLU A 42 -3.51 -1.43 -25.09
C GLU A 42 -4.43 -2.08 -26.14
N SER A 43 -5.37 -2.93 -25.72
CA SER A 43 -6.35 -3.55 -26.63
C SER A 43 -7.23 -2.55 -27.38
N ARG A 44 -7.35 -1.31 -26.86
CA ARG A 44 -8.08 -0.20 -27.47
C ARG A 44 -7.18 0.75 -28.27
N GLY A 45 -5.88 0.47 -28.35
CA GLY A 45 -4.89 1.34 -28.98
C GLY A 45 -4.68 2.68 -28.27
N ALA A 46 -5.02 2.78 -26.99
CA ALA A 46 -4.93 4.01 -26.21
C ALA A 46 -3.59 4.21 -25.50
N LEU A 47 -2.74 3.17 -25.49
CA LEU A 47 -1.49 3.06 -24.75
C LEU A 47 -0.62 2.01 -25.43
N ASP A 48 0.69 2.23 -25.51
CA ASP A 48 1.68 1.16 -25.67
C ASP A 48 2.30 0.84 -24.30
N ARG A 49 2.26 -0.43 -23.89
CA ARG A 49 2.77 -0.83 -22.56
C ARG A 49 4.28 -0.59 -22.42
N GLU A 50 5.03 -0.63 -23.51
CA GLU A 50 6.46 -0.31 -23.49
C GLU A 50 6.71 1.16 -23.10
N GLU A 51 5.76 2.07 -23.35
CA GLU A 51 5.88 3.45 -22.93
C GLU A 51 5.88 3.58 -21.41
N ILE A 52 5.13 2.74 -20.68
CA ILE A 52 5.09 2.78 -19.20
C ILE A 52 6.44 2.37 -18.62
N ASP A 53 7.03 1.29 -19.12
CA ASP A 53 8.31 0.77 -18.62
C ASP A 53 9.48 1.73 -18.93
N ASN A 54 9.39 2.44 -20.05
CA ASN A 54 10.41 3.39 -20.47
C ASN A 54 10.14 4.83 -20.00
N TRP A 55 8.96 5.09 -19.43
CA TRP A 55 8.56 6.43 -19.02
C TRP A 55 9.51 6.97 -17.94
N LYS A 56 9.94 8.22 -18.12
CA LYS A 56 10.74 8.94 -17.13
C LYS A 56 10.14 10.31 -16.89
N PRO A 57 9.97 10.73 -15.63
CA PRO A 57 9.48 12.06 -15.34
C PRO A 57 10.54 13.11 -15.72
N ASP A 58 10.07 14.21 -16.30
CA ASP A 58 10.83 15.45 -16.33
C ASP A 58 11.03 16.03 -14.91
N GLU A 59 11.78 17.12 -14.79
CA GLU A 59 12.08 17.73 -13.49
C GLU A 59 10.82 18.16 -12.73
N GLY A 60 9.88 18.84 -13.41
CA GLY A 60 8.64 19.31 -12.78
C GLY A 60 7.70 18.17 -12.38
N GLN A 61 7.61 17.12 -13.20
CA GLN A 61 6.87 15.90 -12.90
C GLN A 61 7.48 15.15 -11.73
N ARG A 62 8.82 15.07 -11.66
CA ARG A 62 9.53 14.42 -10.56
C ARG A 62 9.27 15.13 -9.24
N GLU A 63 9.35 16.45 -9.21
CA GLU A 63 9.01 17.21 -8.01
C GLU A 63 7.57 16.95 -7.54
N LYS A 64 6.62 16.92 -8.49
CA LYS A 64 5.22 16.62 -8.17
C LYS A 64 5.09 15.23 -7.55
N ILE A 65 5.70 14.21 -8.15
CA ILE A 65 5.69 12.83 -7.62
C ILE A 65 6.25 12.78 -6.19
N LEU A 66 7.36 13.49 -5.93
CA LEU A 66 7.95 13.54 -4.59
C LEU A 66 7.01 14.21 -3.58
N ARG A 67 6.39 15.34 -3.96
CA ARG A 67 5.39 16.01 -3.11
C ARG A 67 4.19 15.11 -2.81
N ASP A 68 3.65 14.43 -3.82
CA ASP A 68 2.51 13.54 -3.67
C ASP A 68 2.87 12.34 -2.77
N ARG A 69 4.07 11.76 -2.94
CA ARG A 69 4.61 10.70 -2.08
C ARG A 69 4.73 11.16 -0.63
N ASP A 70 5.33 12.33 -0.40
CA ASP A 70 5.55 12.84 0.95
C ASP A 70 4.23 13.15 1.65
N ALA A 71 3.24 13.72 0.92
CA ALA A 71 1.90 13.94 1.44
C ALA A 71 1.20 12.62 1.82
N PHE A 72 1.35 11.57 1.00
CA PHE A 72 0.82 10.25 1.30
C PHE A 72 1.46 9.65 2.56
N ILE A 73 2.80 9.68 2.66
CA ILE A 73 3.53 9.16 3.83
C ILE A 73 3.09 9.90 5.10
N GLN A 74 3.00 11.22 5.07
CA GLN A 74 2.53 12.01 6.20
C GLN A 74 1.11 11.59 6.62
N ALA A 75 0.19 11.47 5.66
CA ALA A 75 -1.19 11.05 5.96
C ALA A 75 -1.28 9.63 6.54
N VAL A 76 -0.37 8.71 6.20
CA VAL A 76 -0.29 7.38 6.80
C VAL A 76 0.25 7.47 8.23
N LEU A 77 1.36 8.19 8.41
CA LEU A 77 2.01 8.34 9.73
C LEU A 77 1.11 9.03 10.74
N SER A 78 0.42 10.11 10.36
CA SER A 78 -0.51 10.80 11.27
C SER A 78 -1.57 9.85 11.81
N ARG A 79 -2.19 9.04 10.95
CA ARG A 79 -3.20 8.05 11.39
C ARG A 79 -2.64 6.98 12.32
N ALA A 80 -1.37 6.62 12.17
CA ALA A 80 -0.71 5.65 13.03
C ALA A 80 -0.29 6.23 14.39
N LEU A 81 -0.03 7.54 14.44
CA LEU A 81 0.42 8.25 15.64
C LEU A 81 -0.74 8.89 16.44
N ASP A 82 -1.91 9.06 15.82
CA ASP A 82 -3.12 9.51 16.51
C ASP A 82 -3.50 8.50 17.62
N LYS A 83 -3.52 8.97 18.87
CA LYS A 83 -3.87 8.17 20.05
C LYS A 83 -5.29 7.60 19.86
N PRO A 84 -5.52 6.27 20.05
CA PRO A 84 -6.89 5.75 20.06
C PRO A 84 -7.71 6.47 21.16
N PRO A 85 -9.03 6.68 20.98
CA PRO A 85 -9.85 7.33 21.98
C PRO A 85 -9.65 6.64 23.33
N GLY A 86 -9.24 7.44 24.31
CA GLY A 86 -8.71 6.96 25.59
C GLY A 86 -9.70 6.06 26.32
N GLU A 87 -9.16 5.04 26.99
CA GLU A 87 -9.87 4.26 28.00
C GLU A 87 -10.57 5.20 28.99
N PRO A 88 -11.80 4.85 29.44
CA PRO A 88 -12.49 5.64 30.45
C PRO A 88 -11.66 5.68 31.75
N PRO A 89 -11.69 6.80 32.49
CA PRO A 89 -11.00 6.88 33.77
C PRO A 89 -11.55 5.86 34.77
N GLU A 90 -10.64 5.23 35.53
CA GLU A 90 -10.93 4.34 36.67
C GLU A 90 -11.73 5.03 37.79
#